data_AF-A0A7K2C0I2-F1
#
_entry.id   AF-A0A7K2C0I2-F1
#
_cell.length_a   1.000
_cell.length_b   1.000
_cell.length_c   1.000
_cell.angle_alpha   90.00
_cell.angle_beta   90.00
_cell.angle_gamma   90.00
#
_symmetry.space_group_name_H-M   'P 1'
#
loop_
_entity.id
_entity.type
_entity.pdbx_description
1 polymer ?
#
loop_
_entity_poly.entity_id
_entity_poly.type
_entity_poly.pdbx_seq_one_letter_code
_entity_poly.pdbx_strand_id
1 'polypeptide(L)'
;MELDPQVARRAGLLHDIGKVIPESEDRSHELVGMDYCKRYGEHEIICNAVGAHHDKPPKTTLYAYIVQICDAISAARPGARNKDEEKYFERLQNMEEIAKSFGGVSRAYAFKGAPVSGSDNGPGYA
;
A
#
# COMPACT_ATOMS: atom_id res chain seq x y z
N MET A 1 -26.48 -10.90 -11.66
CA MET A 1 -25.65 -11.74 -10.77
C MET A 1 -26.04 -11.40 -9.35
N GLU A 2 -26.51 -12.35 -8.56
CA GLU A 2 -26.86 -12.11 -7.14
C GLU A 2 -25.67 -12.54 -6.26
N LEU A 3 -24.71 -11.63 -6.10
CA LEU A 3 -23.65 -11.76 -5.10
C LEU A 3 -24.07 -11.02 -3.84
N ASP A 4 -23.77 -11.58 -2.68
CA ASP A 4 -23.99 -10.93 -1.38
C ASP A 4 -22.97 -9.80 -1.17
N PRO A 5 -23.42 -8.53 -1.08
CA PRO A 5 -22.55 -7.40 -0.82
C PRO A 5 -21.78 -7.49 0.51
N GLN A 6 -22.30 -8.20 1.52
CA GLN A 6 -21.63 -8.37 2.80
C GLN A 6 -20.38 -9.24 2.67
N VAL A 7 -20.44 -10.31 1.87
CA VAL A 7 -19.28 -11.16 1.57
C VAL A 7 -18.22 -10.36 0.82
N ALA A 8 -18.61 -9.59 -0.20
CA ALA A 8 -17.69 -8.74 -0.96
C ALA A 8 -17.01 -7.70 -0.06
N ARG A 9 -17.77 -7.03 0.82
CA ARG A 9 -17.24 -6.05 1.77
C ARG A 9 -16.24 -6.69 2.74
N ARG A 10 -16.59 -7.86 3.31
CA ARG A 10 -15.71 -8.58 4.24
C ARG A 10 -14.40 -9.02 3.57
N ALA A 11 -14.49 -9.57 2.36
CA ALA A 11 -13.31 -9.96 1.58
C ALA A 11 -12.43 -8.76 1.20
N GLY A 12 -13.02 -7.67 0.71
CA GLY A 12 -12.28 -6.45 0.37
C GLY A 12 -11.60 -5.81 1.58
N LEU A 13 -12.24 -5.83 2.76
CA LEU A 13 -11.64 -5.33 4.00
C LEU A 13 -10.41 -6.15 4.41
N LEU A 14 -10.44 -7.47 4.20
CA LEU A 14 -9.41 -8.39 4.69
C LEU A 14 -8.31 -8.72 3.67
N HIS A 15 -8.45 -8.33 2.39
CA HIS A 15 -7.58 -8.83 1.31
C HIS A 15 -6.08 -8.66 1.60
N ASP A 16 -5.69 -7.54 2.22
CA ASP A 16 -4.31 -7.18 2.51
C ASP A 16 -3.89 -7.43 3.97
N ILE A 17 -4.71 -8.12 4.78
CA ILE A 17 -4.43 -8.31 6.23
C ILE A 17 -3.09 -8.99 6.50
N GLY A 18 -2.59 -9.81 5.56
CA GLY A 18 -1.28 -10.45 5.67
C GLY A 18 -0.09 -9.48 5.71
N LYS A 19 -0.24 -8.22 5.26
CA LYS A 19 0.84 -7.23 5.30
C LYS A 19 1.23 -6.79 6.72
N VAL A 20 0.35 -7.00 7.70
CA VAL A 20 0.56 -6.59 9.10
C VAL A 20 0.78 -7.76 10.05
N ILE A 21 0.79 -8.99 9.53
CA ILE A 21 0.99 -10.19 10.33
C ILE A 21 2.49 -10.49 10.37
N PRO A 22 3.12 -10.55 11.56
CA PRO A 22 4.52 -10.88 11.70
C PRO A 22 4.70 -12.39 11.51
N GLU A 23 4.87 -12.81 10.25
CA GLU A 23 5.27 -14.17 9.88
C GLU A 23 6.53 -14.15 9.02
N SER A 24 7.19 -15.31 8.94
CA SER A 24 8.44 -15.56 8.20
C SER A 24 8.41 -14.98 6.78
N GLU A 25 9.51 -14.32 6.39
CA GLU A 25 9.73 -13.65 5.09
C GLU A 25 9.44 -14.53 3.86
N ASP A 26 9.36 -15.84 4.03
CA ASP A 26 9.22 -16.83 2.96
C ASP A 26 7.79 -16.96 2.39
N ARG A 27 6.77 -16.34 3.02
CA ARG A 27 5.38 -16.43 2.57
C ARG A 27 4.83 -15.09 2.09
N SER A 28 4.09 -15.11 0.98
CA SER A 28 3.47 -13.91 0.44
C SER A 28 2.24 -13.47 1.27
N HIS A 29 1.95 -12.16 1.30
CA HIS A 29 0.92 -11.61 2.19
C HIS A 29 -0.48 -12.18 1.93
N GLU A 30 -0.77 -12.63 0.72
CA GLU A 30 -2.05 -13.21 0.35
C GLU A 30 -2.23 -14.59 0.99
N LEU A 31 -1.18 -15.42 1.01
CA LEU A 31 -1.20 -16.74 1.64
C LEU A 31 -1.24 -16.62 3.16
N VAL A 32 -0.44 -15.71 3.72
CA VAL A 32 -0.47 -15.38 5.15
C VAL A 32 -1.86 -14.90 5.57
N GLY A 33 -2.44 -13.97 4.80
CA GLY A 33 -3.79 -13.45 5.05
C GLY A 33 -4.88 -14.53 4.94
N MET A 34 -4.78 -15.42 3.95
CA MET A 34 -5.71 -16.54 3.78
C MET A 34 -5.67 -17.49 4.97
N ASP A 35 -4.48 -17.91 5.40
CA ASP A 35 -4.32 -18.82 6.54
C ASP A 35 -4.77 -18.17 7.85
N TYR A 36 -4.49 -16.87 8.02
CA TYR A 36 -5.01 -16.11 9.15
C TYR A 36 -6.53 -16.08 9.16
N CYS A 37 -7.19 -15.74 8.04
CA CYS A 37 -8.65 -15.75 7.93
C CYS A 37 -9.24 -17.13 8.27
N LYS A 38 -8.65 -18.21 7.75
CA LYS A 38 -9.06 -19.59 8.07
C LYS A 38 -8.93 -19.89 9.57
N ARG A 39 -7.80 -19.52 10.19
CA ARG A 39 -7.53 -19.75 11.61
C ARG A 39 -8.57 -19.11 12.52
N TYR A 40 -9.13 -17.97 12.10
CA TYR A 40 -10.16 -17.24 12.85
C TYR A 40 -11.59 -17.51 12.38
N GLY A 41 -11.80 -18.55 11.55
CA GLY A 41 -13.14 -19.04 11.21
C GLY A 41 -13.86 -18.24 10.12
N GLU A 42 -13.15 -17.47 9.30
CA GLU A 42 -13.76 -16.86 8.12
C GLU A 42 -14.23 -17.92 7.12
N HIS A 43 -15.31 -17.62 6.41
CA HIS A 43 -15.88 -18.52 5.42
C HIS A 43 -14.89 -18.78 4.26
N GLU A 44 -14.91 -19.98 3.66
CA GLU A 44 -13.97 -20.37 2.59
C GLU A 44 -13.96 -19.41 1.40
N ILE A 45 -15.12 -18.83 1.08
CA ILE A 45 -15.26 -17.79 0.05
C ILE A 45 -14.39 -16.57 0.35
N ILE A 46 -14.39 -16.10 1.60
CA ILE A 46 -13.60 -14.95 2.04
C ILE A 46 -12.12 -15.34 2.04
N CYS A 47 -11.80 -16.52 2.57
CA CYS A 47 -10.43 -17.03 2.57
C CYS A 47 -9.86 -17.14 1.14
N ASN A 48 -10.63 -17.64 0.18
CA ASN A 48 -10.21 -17.70 -1.23
C ASN A 48 -10.03 -16.30 -1.82
N ALA A 49 -10.96 -15.37 -1.55
CA ALA A 49 -10.83 -14.00 -2.06
C ALA A 49 -9.58 -13.29 -1.51
N VAL A 50 -9.25 -13.48 -0.23
CA VAL A 50 -8.03 -12.98 0.39
C VAL A 50 -6.79 -13.68 -0.19
N GLY A 51 -6.79 -15.00 -0.34
CA GLY A 51 -5.63 -15.72 -0.85
C GLY A 51 -5.35 -15.46 -2.34
N ALA A 52 -6.38 -15.38 -3.16
CA ALA A 52 -6.28 -15.41 -4.61
C ALA A 52 -6.23 -14.04 -5.29
N HIS A 53 -6.28 -12.92 -4.55
CA HIS A 53 -6.38 -11.58 -5.15
C HIS A 53 -5.14 -11.17 -5.98
N HIS A 54 -3.97 -11.77 -5.74
CA HIS A 54 -2.77 -11.66 -6.59
C HIS A 54 -2.39 -12.98 -7.28
N ASP A 55 -3.39 -13.82 -7.62
CA ASP A 55 -3.18 -15.06 -8.40
C ASP A 55 -2.24 -16.09 -7.72
N LYS A 56 -2.21 -16.13 -6.38
CA LYS A 56 -1.41 -17.12 -5.63
C LYS A 56 -2.04 -18.52 -5.69
N PRO A 57 -3.13 -18.84 -4.96
CA PRO A 57 -3.98 -19.97 -5.28
C PRO A 57 -4.97 -19.62 -6.41
N PRO A 58 -5.60 -20.63 -7.03
CA PRO A 58 -6.67 -20.42 -7.99
C PRO A 58 -7.84 -19.62 -7.39
N LYS A 59 -8.40 -18.72 -8.20
CA LYS A 59 -9.65 -18.04 -7.88
C LYS A 59 -10.82 -19.00 -8.07
N THR A 60 -11.39 -19.50 -6.98
CA THR A 60 -12.52 -20.45 -7.03
C THR A 60 -13.88 -19.75 -6.89
N THR A 61 -13.87 -18.45 -6.61
CA THR A 61 -15.07 -17.64 -6.41
C THR A 61 -15.02 -16.35 -7.21
N LEU A 62 -16.19 -15.84 -7.60
CA LEU A 62 -16.29 -14.54 -8.29
C LEU A 62 -15.83 -13.38 -7.39
N TYR A 63 -15.94 -13.51 -6.07
CA TYR A 63 -15.43 -12.52 -5.11
C TYR A 63 -13.93 -12.31 -5.22
N ALA A 64 -13.14 -13.35 -5.51
CA ALA A 64 -11.70 -13.21 -5.69
C ALA A 64 -11.33 -12.35 -6.90
N TYR A 65 -12.07 -12.48 -8.00
CA TYR A 65 -11.93 -11.60 -9.17
C TYR A 65 -12.34 -10.17 -8.84
N ILE A 66 -13.46 -9.98 -8.14
CA ILE A 66 -13.93 -8.65 -7.73
C ILE A 66 -12.89 -7.96 -6.85
N VAL A 67 -12.36 -8.65 -5.85
CA VAL A 67 -11.34 -8.09 -4.93
C VAL A 67 -10.08 -7.71 -5.71
N GLN A 68 -9.59 -8.56 -6.60
CA GLN A 68 -8.43 -8.22 -7.45
C GLN A 68 -8.66 -6.96 -8.28
N ILE A 69 -9.81 -6.87 -8.95
CA ILE A 69 -10.17 -5.70 -9.77
C ILE A 69 -10.27 -4.44 -8.89
N CYS A 70 -10.90 -4.55 -7.72
CA CYS A 70 -11.04 -3.46 -6.78
C CYS A 70 -9.69 -2.98 -6.22
N ASP A 71 -8.76 -3.88 -5.88
CA ASP A 71 -7.40 -3.51 -5.47
C ASP A 71 -6.71 -2.71 -6.59
N ALA A 72 -6.71 -3.23 -7.82
CA ALA A 72 -6.11 -2.55 -8.97
C ALA A 72 -6.70 -1.16 -9.23
N ILE A 73 -8.03 -1.02 -9.20
CA ILE A 73 -8.72 0.27 -9.35
C ILE A 73 -8.34 1.22 -8.21
N SER A 74 -8.28 0.71 -6.97
CA SER A 74 -7.95 1.53 -5.80
C SER A 74 -6.51 2.03 -5.85
N ALA A 75 -5.59 1.18 -6.30
CA ALA A 75 -4.18 1.49 -6.49
C ALA A 75 -3.92 2.49 -7.61
N ALA A 76 -4.79 2.52 -8.63
CA ALA A 76 -4.72 3.43 -9.76
C ALA A 76 -5.31 4.82 -9.46
N ARG A 77 -5.95 5.04 -8.30
CA ARG A 77 -6.48 6.36 -7.95
C ARG A 77 -5.35 7.39 -7.91
N PRO A 78 -5.57 8.61 -8.45
CA PRO A 78 -4.60 9.70 -8.34
C PRO A 78 -4.17 9.90 -6.88
N GLY A 79 -2.87 9.75 -6.61
CA GLY A 79 -2.27 9.88 -5.28
C GLY A 79 -2.03 8.57 -4.52
N ALA A 80 -2.62 7.44 -4.92
CA ALA A 80 -2.46 6.17 -4.19
C ALA A 80 -1.08 5.52 -4.40
N ARG A 81 -0.57 5.50 -5.64
CA ARG A 81 0.76 4.96 -6.00
C ARG A 81 1.56 5.91 -6.90
N ASN A 82 1.37 7.21 -6.73
CA ASN A 82 2.09 8.21 -7.53
C ASN A 82 3.53 8.42 -7.02
N LYS A 83 4.44 7.54 -7.47
CA LYS A 83 5.86 7.90 -7.62
C LYS A 83 6.04 8.55 -9.00
N ASP A 84 5.36 9.66 -9.22
CA ASP A 84 5.62 10.51 -10.36
C ASP A 84 6.79 11.42 -9.95
N GLU A 85 7.98 11.10 -10.45
CA GLU A 85 9.22 11.82 -10.09
C GLU A 85 9.10 13.31 -10.43
N GLU A 86 8.39 13.64 -11.51
CA GLU A 86 8.18 15.02 -11.93
C GLU A 86 7.32 15.78 -10.91
N LYS A 87 6.18 15.21 -10.50
CA LYS A 87 5.35 15.79 -9.41
C LYS A 87 6.06 15.82 -8.07
N TYR A 88 7.02 14.93 -7.86
CA TYR A 88 7.85 14.96 -6.66
C TYR A 88 8.76 16.21 -6.65
N PHE A 89 9.43 16.51 -7.76
CA PHE A 89 10.22 17.74 -7.89
C PHE A 89 9.36 19.00 -7.81
N GLU A 90 8.20 19.00 -8.45
CA GLU A 90 7.23 20.10 -8.38
C GLU A 90 6.80 20.40 -6.93
N ARG A 91 6.55 19.35 -6.13
CA ARG A 91 6.25 19.53 -4.69
C ARG A 91 7.41 20.11 -3.91
N LEU A 92 8.64 19.66 -4.15
CA LEU A 92 9.82 20.22 -3.47
C LEU A 92 9.98 21.71 -3.81
N GLN A 93 9.83 22.08 -5.08
CA GLN A 93 9.87 23.48 -5.52
C GLN A 93 8.78 24.32 -4.83
N ASN A 94 7.54 23.84 -4.83
CA ASN A 94 6.43 24.50 -4.15
C ASN A 94 6.71 24.71 -2.65
N MET A 95 7.32 23.72 -1.97
CA MET A 95 7.71 23.86 -0.56
C MET A 95 8.79 24.94 -0.36
N GLU A 96 9.77 25.01 -1.25
CA GLU A 96 10.78 26.07 -1.21
C GLU A 96 10.18 27.45 -1.46
N GLU A 97 9.25 27.58 -2.41
CA GLU A 97 8.58 28.84 -2.72
C GLU A 97 7.73 29.34 -1.55
N ILE A 98 6.98 28.44 -0.92
CA ILE A 98 6.22 28.76 0.30
C ILE A 98 7.17 29.27 1.38
N ALA A 99 8.31 28.61 1.62
CA ALA A 99 9.28 29.06 2.60
C ALA A 99 9.89 30.42 2.25
N LYS A 100 10.21 30.67 0.97
CA LYS A 100 10.74 31.96 0.47
C LYS A 100 9.71 33.10 0.53
N SER A 101 8.41 32.79 0.60
CA SER A 101 7.35 33.81 0.70
C SER A 101 7.33 34.55 2.06
N PHE A 102 7.98 34.00 3.09
CA PHE A 102 8.05 34.62 4.41
C PHE A 102 9.15 35.70 4.46
N GLY A 103 8.77 36.90 4.93
CA GLY A 103 9.70 38.01 5.08
C GLY A 103 10.90 37.65 5.98
N GLY A 104 12.10 37.89 5.48
CA GLY A 104 13.36 37.56 6.17
C GLY A 104 14.02 36.24 5.72
N VAL A 105 13.34 35.41 4.92
CA VAL A 105 13.94 34.21 4.34
C VAL A 105 14.64 34.56 3.03
N SER A 106 15.97 34.50 3.02
CA SER A 106 16.77 34.78 1.81
C SER A 106 16.94 33.56 0.89
N ARG A 107 16.95 32.35 1.46
CA ARG A 107 17.07 31.06 0.75
C ARG A 107 16.34 29.95 1.51
N ALA A 108 15.79 28.99 0.78
CA ALA A 108 15.19 27.77 1.31
C ALA A 108 15.41 26.63 0.31
N TYR A 109 15.63 25.42 0.82
CA TYR A 109 15.89 24.20 0.04
C TYR A 109 15.06 23.04 0.58
N ALA A 110 14.38 22.31 -0.29
CA ALA A 110 13.62 21.11 0.07
C ALA A 110 14.31 19.88 -0.51
N PHE A 111 14.70 18.94 0.36
CA PHE A 111 15.40 17.72 -0.04
C PHE A 111 14.87 16.50 0.70
N LYS A 112 15.06 15.32 0.10
CA LYS A 112 14.78 14.05 0.76
C LYS A 112 15.93 13.72 1.70
N GLY A 113 15.69 13.66 3.00
CA GLY A 113 16.64 13.04 3.92
C GLY A 113 16.82 11.56 3.57
N ALA A 114 18.06 11.07 3.56
CA ALA A 114 18.31 9.63 3.60
C ALA A 114 17.82 9.07 4.96
N PRO A 115 17.32 7.82 5.04
CA PRO A 115 17.11 7.20 6.32
C PRO A 115 18.46 7.14 7.03
N VAL A 116 18.53 7.65 8.26
CA VAL A 116 19.68 7.48 9.14
C VAL A 116 19.78 5.99 9.50
N SER A 117 20.42 5.20 8.65
CA SER A 117 21.07 3.98 9.11
C SER A 117 22.20 4.43 10.01
N GLY A 118 22.13 4.07 11.29
CA GLY A 118 23.22 4.30 12.23
C GLY A 118 24.54 3.81 11.63
N SER A 119 25.59 4.59 11.90
CA SER A 119 26.96 4.48 11.37
C SER A 119 27.14 4.83 9.90
N ASP A 120 27.24 6.11 9.58
CA ASP A 120 28.35 6.57 8.75
C ASP A 120 28.58 8.09 8.87
N ASN A 121 29.82 8.44 9.22
CA ASN A 121 30.34 9.81 9.23
C ASN A 121 30.63 10.24 7.78
N GLY A 122 29.64 10.84 7.11
CA GLY A 122 29.76 11.48 5.79
C GLY A 122 29.28 12.93 5.84
N PRO A 123 29.82 13.83 4.99
CA PRO A 123 30.01 15.22 5.34
C PRO A 123 28.68 15.95 5.50
N GLY A 124 28.52 16.58 6.67
CA GLY A 124 27.52 17.61 6.87
C GLY A 124 27.70 18.70 5.82
N TYR A 125 26.60 19.03 5.14
CA TYR A 125 26.51 20.28 4.42
C TYR A 125 25.83 21.30 5.31
N ALA A 126 26.45 22.48 5.30
CA ALA A 126 26.23 23.67 6.12
C ALA A 126 24.79 24.17 6.14
#